data_AF-A0A396J370-F1
#
_entry.id   AF-A0A396J370-F1
#
_cell.length_a   1.000
_cell.length_b   1.000
_cell.length_c   1.000
_cell.angle_alpha   90.00
_cell.angle_beta   90.00
_cell.angle_gamma   90.00
#
_symmetry.space_group_name_H-M   'P 1'
#
loop_
_entity.id
_entity.type
_entity.pdbx_description
1 polymer ?
#
loop_
_entity_poly.entity_id
_entity_poly.type
_entity_poly.pdbx_seq_one_letter_code
_entity_poly.pdbx_strand_id
1 'polypeptide(L)'
;MKVEDAYKRSIHTTLNWIQDTINPSKTQVFFCTYPLCISEVEIGTKVENVIWKQCQNRGPHLQFKIANSAILAHKNTSKVLNVTKMTSQRKDGHLCKYYLGPNATSNRQD
;
A
#
# COMPACT_ATOMS: atom_id res chain seq x y z
N MET A 1 -12.52 6.62 -19.56
CA MET A 1 -12.59 5.56 -18.51
C MET A 1 -12.10 6.18 -17.22
N LYS A 2 -12.86 6.08 -16.11
CA LYS A 2 -12.42 6.65 -14.82
C LYS A 2 -11.46 5.69 -14.11
N VAL A 3 -10.60 6.23 -13.23
CA VAL A 3 -9.61 5.42 -12.48
C VAL A 3 -10.32 4.39 -11.60
N GLU A 4 -11.46 4.75 -11.01
CA GLU A 4 -12.28 3.87 -10.19
C GLU A 4 -12.83 2.70 -10.99
N ASP A 5 -13.31 2.95 -12.21
CA ASP A 5 -13.85 1.92 -13.11
C ASP A 5 -12.75 0.94 -13.51
N ALA A 6 -11.55 1.45 -13.83
CA ALA A 6 -10.40 0.62 -14.17
C ALA A 6 -9.99 -0.27 -12.98
N TYR A 7 -9.93 0.29 -11.77
CA TYR A 7 -9.56 -0.45 -10.57
C TYR A 7 -10.61 -1.49 -10.17
N LYS A 8 -11.90 -1.16 -10.34
CA LYS A 8 -13.00 -2.09 -10.11
C LYS A 8 -12.92 -3.26 -11.10
N ARG A 9 -12.68 -2.99 -12.38
CA ARG A 9 -12.48 -4.03 -13.39
C ARG A 9 -11.28 -4.92 -13.05
N SER A 10 -10.14 -4.33 -12.71
CA SER A 10 -8.94 -5.12 -12.39
C SER A 10 -9.13 -6.04 -11.19
N ILE A 11 -9.76 -5.57 -10.09
CA ILE A 11 -9.96 -6.43 -8.91
C ILE A 11 -10.97 -7.55 -9.19
N HIS A 12 -12.04 -7.29 -9.95
CA HIS A 12 -12.99 -8.34 -10.33
C HIS A 12 -12.34 -9.40 -11.21
N THR A 13 -11.52 -9.01 -12.18
CA THR A 13 -10.78 -9.96 -13.03
C THR A 13 -9.88 -10.86 -12.18
N THR A 14 -9.13 -10.30 -11.23
CA THR A 14 -8.26 -11.08 -10.34
C THR A 14 -9.06 -12.03 -9.45
N LEU A 15 -10.18 -11.58 -8.88
CA LEU A 15 -11.04 -12.41 -8.02
C LEU A 15 -11.66 -13.57 -8.80
N ASN A 16 -12.15 -13.33 -10.01
CA ASN A 16 -12.67 -14.40 -10.87
C ASN A 16 -11.57 -15.43 -11.19
N TRP A 17 -10.38 -14.96 -11.58
CA TRP A 17 -9.26 -15.86 -11.84
C TRP A 17 -8.87 -16.69 -10.61
N ILE A 18 -8.85 -16.10 -9.41
CA ILE A 18 -8.59 -16.82 -8.16
C ILE A 18 -9.63 -17.92 -7.95
N GLN A 19 -10.91 -17.58 -8.11
CA GLN A 19 -12.00 -18.54 -7.92
C GLN A 19 -11.90 -19.72 -8.90
N ASP A 20 -11.51 -19.47 -10.14
CA ASP A 20 -11.47 -20.48 -11.20
C ASP A 20 -10.19 -21.34 -11.15
N THR A 21 -9.09 -20.79 -10.63
CA THR A 21 -7.75 -21.41 -10.75
C THR A 21 -7.21 -21.95 -9.42
N ILE A 22 -7.54 -21.34 -8.29
CA ILE A 22 -6.89 -21.65 -7.01
C ILE A 22 -7.67 -22.73 -6.26
N ASN A 23 -6.95 -23.77 -5.83
CA ASN A 23 -7.49 -24.80 -4.93
C ASN A 23 -7.44 -24.32 -3.46
N PRO A 24 -8.58 -24.05 -2.81
CA PRO A 24 -8.62 -23.49 -1.45
C PRO A 24 -8.23 -24.49 -0.36
N SER A 25 -8.24 -25.80 -0.64
CA SER A 25 -7.79 -26.82 0.30
C SER A 25 -6.27 -26.91 0.40
N LYS A 26 -5.56 -26.40 -0.63
CA LYS A 26 -4.08 -26.43 -0.70
C LYS A 26 -3.45 -25.05 -0.59
N THR A 27 -4.16 -24.00 -0.97
CA THR A 27 -3.61 -22.65 -1.12
C THR A 27 -4.45 -21.63 -0.37
N GLN A 28 -3.79 -20.72 0.33
CA GLN A 28 -4.42 -19.60 1.00
C GLN A 28 -3.98 -18.29 0.35
N VAL A 29 -4.96 -17.47 -0.06
CA VAL A 29 -4.69 -16.20 -0.74
C VAL A 29 -4.83 -15.05 0.24
N PHE A 30 -3.87 -14.12 0.21
CA PHE A 30 -3.87 -12.91 1.00
C PHE A 30 -3.81 -11.66 0.13
N PHE A 31 -4.65 -10.67 0.44
CA PHE A 31 -4.55 -9.33 -0.11
C PHE A 31 -3.92 -8.42 0.93
N CYS A 32 -2.74 -7.89 0.62
CA CYS A 32 -2.04 -6.94 1.48
C CYS A 32 -2.38 -5.51 1.08
N THR A 33 -2.63 -4.66 2.07
CA THR A 33 -3.00 -3.25 1.85
C THR A 33 -1.85 -2.34 2.29
N TYR A 34 -1.47 -1.38 1.46
CA TYR A 34 -0.38 -0.44 1.77
C TYR A 34 -0.87 1.01 1.81
N PRO A 35 -0.33 1.84 2.72
CA PRO A 35 -0.52 3.28 2.67
C PRO A 35 0.40 3.88 1.59
N LEU A 36 -0.12 4.84 0.85
CA LEU A 36 0.73 5.71 0.03
C LEU A 36 1.30 6.80 0.94
N CYS A 37 2.48 6.54 1.50
CA CYS A 37 3.28 7.55 2.18
C CYS A 37 4.40 7.97 1.23
N ILE A 38 4.30 9.17 0.66
CA ILE A 38 5.39 9.77 -0.09
C ILE A 38 6.21 10.56 0.92
N SER A 39 7.45 10.14 1.15
CA SER A 39 8.46 10.96 1.80
C SER A 39 9.03 11.87 0.70
N GLU A 40 8.59 13.12 0.69
CA GLU A 40 9.28 14.15 -0.09
C GLU A 40 10.65 14.34 0.55
N VAL A 41 11.72 14.05 -0.18
CA VAL A 41 13.11 14.27 0.26
C VAL A 41 13.27 15.77 0.49
N GLU A 42 13.43 16.17 1.76
CA GLU A 42 13.57 17.58 2.11
C GLU A 42 14.95 18.11 1.72
N ILE A 43 14.97 19.11 0.82
CA ILE A 43 15.88 20.24 1.01
C ILE A 43 15.33 20.96 2.25
N GLY A 44 16.03 20.81 3.38
CA GLY A 44 15.51 21.04 4.73
C GLY A 44 14.64 22.28 4.91
N THR A 45 13.52 22.09 5.61
CA THR A 45 12.88 23.01 6.58
C THR A 45 11.37 22.73 6.66
N LYS A 46 10.89 22.32 7.85
CA LYS A 46 9.49 22.41 8.35
C LYS A 46 8.36 21.67 7.58
N VAL A 47 8.53 21.22 6.35
CA VAL A 47 7.48 20.63 5.49
C VAL A 47 7.17 19.17 5.87
N GLU A 48 8.16 18.42 6.38
CA GLU A 48 8.04 17.00 6.76
C GLU A 48 6.95 16.71 7.81
N ASN A 49 6.73 17.63 8.76
CA ASN A 49 5.75 17.42 9.83
C ASN A 49 4.30 17.55 9.36
N VAL A 50 4.06 18.20 8.21
CA VAL A 50 2.72 18.41 7.65
C VAL A 50 2.31 17.20 6.81
N ILE A 51 3.18 16.74 5.91
CA ILE A 51 2.89 15.64 4.97
C ILE A 51 2.62 14.32 5.72
N TRP A 52 3.39 14.04 6.78
CA TRP A 52 3.18 12.83 7.57
C TRP A 52 1.87 12.82 8.36
N LYS A 53 1.52 13.95 9.00
CA LYS A 53 0.22 14.10 9.66
C LYS A 53 -0.91 13.90 8.65
N GLN A 54 -0.71 14.32 7.41
CA GLN A 54 -1.64 14.11 6.31
C GLN A 54 -1.74 12.63 5.90
N CYS A 55 -0.65 11.86 5.92
CA CYS A 55 -0.68 10.41 5.72
C CYS A 55 -1.37 9.63 6.85
N GLN A 56 -1.24 10.09 8.10
CA GLN A 56 -1.94 9.48 9.24
C GLN A 56 -3.44 9.80 9.28
N ASN A 57 -3.83 10.96 8.75
CA ASN A 57 -5.21 11.46 8.74
C ASN A 57 -5.95 11.23 7.42
N ARG A 58 -5.26 10.82 6.34
CA ARG A 58 -5.92 10.39 5.10
C ARG A 58 -6.70 9.13 5.40
N GLY A 59 -8.02 9.24 5.32
CA GLY A 59 -8.91 8.09 5.33
C GLY A 59 -8.56 7.10 4.20
N PRO A 60 -9.08 5.87 4.26
CA PRO A 60 -8.77 4.84 3.28
C PRO A 60 -9.02 5.35 1.86
N HIS A 61 -8.00 5.22 1.01
CA HIS A 61 -8.06 5.66 -0.39
C HIS A 61 -9.26 5.02 -1.09
N LEU A 62 -9.87 5.73 -2.04
CA LEU A 62 -10.99 5.24 -2.84
C LEU A 62 -10.75 3.83 -3.44
N GLN A 63 -9.54 3.51 -3.91
CA GLN A 63 -9.27 2.16 -4.42
C GLN A 63 -9.21 1.10 -3.32
N PHE A 64 -8.76 1.46 -2.11
CA PHE A 64 -8.85 0.57 -0.95
C PHE A 64 -10.31 0.24 -0.64
N LYS A 65 -11.21 1.24 -0.66
CA LYS A 65 -12.64 1.00 -0.40
C LYS A 65 -13.25 0.09 -1.45
N ILE A 66 -12.93 0.33 -2.73
CA ILE A 66 -13.39 -0.50 -3.85
C ILE A 66 -12.86 -1.94 -3.69
N ALA A 67 -11.55 -2.11 -3.47
CA ALA A 67 -10.94 -3.42 -3.27
C ALA A 67 -11.56 -4.18 -2.09
N ASN A 68 -11.68 -3.51 -0.94
CA ASN A 68 -12.19 -4.13 0.27
C ASN A 68 -13.65 -4.56 0.09
N SER A 69 -14.48 -3.74 -0.58
CA SER A 69 -15.86 -4.11 -0.89
C SER A 69 -15.93 -5.33 -1.84
N ALA A 70 -15.08 -5.38 -2.87
CA ALA A 70 -15.04 -6.49 -3.82
C ALA A 70 -14.54 -7.79 -3.18
N ILE A 71 -13.51 -7.72 -2.34
CA ILE A 71 -12.94 -8.87 -1.62
C ILE A 71 -13.92 -9.40 -0.58
N LEU A 72 -14.59 -8.53 0.19
CA LEU A 72 -15.61 -8.93 1.16
C LEU A 72 -16.83 -9.57 0.51
N ALA A 73 -17.21 -9.12 -0.70
CA ALA A 73 -18.28 -9.72 -1.47
C ALA A 73 -17.89 -11.09 -2.09
N HIS A 74 -16.60 -11.39 -2.17
CA HIS A 74 -16.09 -12.63 -2.75
C HIS A 74 -16.05 -13.74 -1.69
N LYS A 75 -16.67 -14.90 -1.98
CA LYS A 75 -16.85 -15.97 -1.00
C LYS A 75 -15.54 -16.68 -0.64
N ASN A 76 -15.07 -16.44 0.58
CA ASN A 76 -14.32 -17.32 1.48
C ASN A 76 -12.91 -17.83 1.12
N THR A 77 -12.35 -17.57 -0.08
CA THR A 77 -10.98 -18.05 -0.40
C THR A 77 -9.87 -17.07 -0.02
N SER A 78 -10.17 -15.77 0.08
CA SER A 78 -9.16 -14.72 0.26
C SER A 78 -9.27 -13.97 1.59
N LYS A 79 -8.13 -13.76 2.25
CA LYS A 79 -8.02 -12.99 3.49
C LYS A 79 -7.40 -11.62 3.24
N VAL A 80 -7.85 -10.58 3.93
CA VAL A 80 -7.25 -9.25 3.86
C VAL A 80 -6.26 -9.07 5.01
N LEU A 81 -4.99 -8.84 4.68
CA LEU A 81 -3.96 -8.44 5.64
C LEU A 81 -3.91 -6.91 5.70
N ASN A 82 -4.62 -6.34 6.66
CA ASN A 82 -4.67 -4.89 6.83
C ASN A 82 -3.47 -4.38 7.66
N VAL A 83 -2.36 -4.10 6.98
CA VAL A 83 -1.16 -3.52 7.59
C VAL A 83 -1.11 -1.99 7.46
N THR A 84 -2.17 -1.36 6.95
CA THR A 84 -2.18 0.07 6.58
C THR A 84 -1.85 0.99 7.76
N LYS A 85 -2.47 0.76 8.92
CA LYS A 85 -2.24 1.60 10.12
C LYS A 85 -0.85 1.39 10.73
N MET A 86 -0.36 0.16 10.73
CA MET A 86 0.97 -0.17 11.26
C MET A 86 2.06 0.46 10.38
N THR A 87 1.93 0.34 9.06
CA THR A 87 2.92 0.86 8.10
C THR A 87 2.84 2.38 7.94
N SER A 88 1.66 3.00 8.11
CA SER A 88 1.53 4.47 8.11
C SER A 88 2.13 5.15 9.35
N GLN A 89 2.69 4.38 10.29
CA GLN A 89 3.46 4.88 11.42
C GLN A 89 4.98 4.77 11.21
N ARG A 90 5.43 4.05 10.18
CA ARG A 90 6.84 3.72 9.92
C ARG A 90 7.51 4.69 8.94
N LYS A 91 7.85 5.90 9.40
CA LYS A 91 8.62 6.88 8.60
C LYS A 91 10.02 6.38 8.24
N ASP A 92 10.61 5.64 9.17
CA ASP A 92 11.96 5.08 9.10
C ASP A 92 12.07 3.89 8.13
N GLY A 93 10.95 3.37 7.64
CA GLY A 93 10.88 2.28 6.68
C GLY A 93 11.05 2.70 5.22
N HIS A 94 11.17 4.00 4.92
CA HIS A 94 11.36 4.47 3.55
C HIS A 94 12.80 4.30 3.09
N LEU A 95 12.99 3.66 1.92
CA LEU A 95 14.32 3.43 1.32
C LEU A 95 15.07 4.73 1.05
N CYS A 96 14.37 5.84 0.77
CA CYS A 96 14.99 7.14 0.50
C CYS A 96 15.83 7.66 1.68
N LYS A 97 15.58 7.19 2.91
CA LYS A 97 16.37 7.56 4.09
C LYS A 97 17.80 7.02 4.05
N TYR A 98 17.99 5.89 3.37
CA TYR A 98 19.28 5.20 3.28
C TYR A 98 19.85 5.22 1.85
N TYR A 99 19.05 5.61 0.86
CA TYR A 99 19.50 5.77 -0.51
C TYR A 99 20.25 7.09 -0.66
N LEU A 100 21.57 7.00 -0.63
CA LEU A 100 22.48 8.14 -0.74
C LEU A 100 22.67 8.61 -2.20
N GLY A 101 22.19 7.84 -3.19
CA GLY A 101 22.34 8.15 -4.61
C GLY A 101 23.80 7.99 -5.11
N PRO A 102 24.03 8.08 -6.43
CA PRO A 102 25.33 7.77 -7.04
C PRO A 102 26.49 8.69 -6.60
N ASN A 103 26.18 9.89 -6.08
CA ASN A 103 27.16 10.95 -5.84
C ASN A 103 27.48 11.20 -4.36
N ALA A 104 26.93 10.40 -3.45
CA ALA A 104 27.14 10.62 -2.03
C ALA A 104 28.33 9.80 -1.51
N THR A 105 29.33 10.51 -0.99
CA THR A 105 30.46 9.92 -0.28
C THR A 105 29.96 9.30 1.03
N SER A 106 30.20 8.01 1.22
CA SER A 106 29.83 7.28 2.42
C SER A 106 30.60 7.80 3.64
N ASN A 107 30.04 8.76 4.35
CA ASN A 107 30.44 8.98 5.73
C ASN A 107 29.65 7.98 6.58
N ARG A 108 30.18 6.76 6.67
CA ARG A 108 29.86 5.83 7.75
C ARG A 108 30.17 6.57 9.06
N GLN A 109 29.14 6.84 9.84
CA GLN A 109 29.31 7.20 11.24
C GLN A 109 29.24 5.89 12.01
N ASP A 110 30.43 5.42 12.37
CA ASP A 110 30.67 4.35 13.34
C ASP A 110 30.37 4.88 14.76
#